data_AF-A0AAW1K3V4-F1
#
_entry.id   AF-A0AAW1K3V4-F1
#
_cell.length_a   1.000
_cell.length_b   1.000
_cell.length_c   1.000
_cell.angle_alpha   90.00
_cell.angle_beta   90.00
_cell.angle_gamma   90.00
#
_symmetry.space_group_name_H-M   'P 1'
#
loop_
_entity.id
_entity.type
_entity.pdbx_description
1 polymer ?
#
loop_
_entity_poly.entity_id
_entity_poly.type
_entity_poly.pdbx_seq_one_letter_code
_entity_poly.pdbx_strand_id
1 'polypeptide(L)'
;MGQGYDYYERGNLDIFTGRGPCLESPICSMKLMSDGTGEHHGWYCNYVEVTSTGSHRGCGQELFTVEQWLALDRSPHELTAVRDNCKDDRLGRDDDIVYFGDAVLVTF
;
A
#
# COMPACT_ATOMS: atom_id res chain seq x y z
N MET A 1 8.20 14.93 0.01
CA MET A 1 8.95 15.38 -1.19
C MET A 1 8.41 16.73 -1.65
N GLY A 2 9.16 17.48 -2.47
CA GLY A 2 8.83 18.85 -2.91
C GLY A 2 8.13 18.91 -4.26
N GLN A 3 7.82 20.13 -4.74
CA GLN A 3 7.25 20.31 -6.08
C GLN A 3 8.25 19.90 -7.17
N GLY A 4 7.79 19.14 -8.16
CA GLY A 4 8.59 18.69 -9.30
C GLY A 4 9.46 17.44 -9.04
N TYR A 5 9.17 16.68 -7.97
CA TYR A 5 9.79 15.38 -7.77
C TYR A 5 9.03 14.30 -8.54
N ASP A 6 9.74 13.56 -9.38
CA ASP A 6 9.20 12.44 -10.14
C ASP A 6 9.18 11.19 -9.23
N TYR A 7 7.97 10.73 -8.91
CA TYR A 7 7.75 9.51 -8.13
C TYR A 7 7.77 8.27 -9.04
N TYR A 8 7.97 7.09 -8.46
CA TYR A 8 7.97 5.78 -9.13
C TYR A 8 9.15 5.55 -10.07
N GLU A 9 10.22 6.33 -9.88
CA GLU A 9 11.45 6.17 -10.64
C GLU A 9 12.24 4.93 -10.18
N ARG A 10 12.87 4.25 -11.14
CA ARG A 10 13.60 3.01 -10.87
C ARG A 10 14.72 3.25 -9.86
N GLY A 11 14.68 2.50 -8.76
CA GLY A 11 15.70 2.55 -7.71
C GLY A 11 15.47 3.63 -6.66
N ASN A 12 14.39 4.40 -6.77
CA ASN A 12 13.96 5.34 -5.74
C ASN A 12 13.00 4.68 -4.75
N LEU A 13 13.07 5.15 -3.50
CA LEU A 13 12.12 4.83 -2.45
C LEU A 13 11.21 6.04 -2.23
N ASP A 14 9.94 5.87 -2.54
CA ASP A 14 8.92 6.90 -2.35
C ASP A 14 8.23 6.72 -1.01
N ILE A 15 8.02 7.83 -0.31
CA ILE A 15 7.46 7.88 1.04
C ILE A 15 6.29 8.85 1.04
N PHE A 16 5.13 8.31 1.37
CA PHE A 16 3.90 9.07 1.45
C PHE A 16 3.46 9.17 2.91
N THR A 17 2.83 10.28 3.26
CA THR A 17 2.25 10.47 4.59
C THR A 17 0.85 10.98 4.43
N GLY A 18 -0.12 10.27 5.01
CA GLY A 18 -1.52 10.64 5.03
C GLY A 18 -2.05 10.73 6.45
N ARG A 19 -3.21 11.36 6.60
CA ARG A 19 -4.01 11.31 7.83
C ARG A 19 -5.36 10.69 7.51
N GLY A 20 -5.80 9.81 8.40
CA GLY A 20 -7.04 9.06 8.27
C GLY A 20 -7.69 8.82 9.64
N PRO A 21 -8.89 8.22 9.65
CA PRO A 21 -9.44 7.63 10.85
C PRO A 21 -8.47 6.59 11.42
N CYS A 22 -8.53 6.39 12.73
CA CYS A 22 -7.68 5.39 13.40
C CYS A 22 -8.16 3.98 13.02
N LEU A 23 -7.24 3.13 12.54
CA LEU A 23 -7.50 1.70 12.34
C LEU A 23 -7.81 1.02 13.68
N GLU A 24 -8.88 0.22 13.73
CA GLU A 24 -9.28 -0.49 14.96
C GLU A 24 -8.32 -1.62 15.31
N SER A 25 -7.78 -2.28 14.28
CA SER A 25 -6.79 -3.35 14.39
C SER A 25 -5.42 -2.97 13.81
N PRO A 26 -4.36 -3.74 14.09
CA PRO A 26 -3.08 -3.61 13.41
C PRO A 26 -3.23 -3.83 11.90
N ILE A 27 -2.39 -3.12 11.12
CA ILE A 27 -2.36 -3.30 9.66
C ILE A 27 -1.93 -4.74 9.35
N CYS A 28 -2.80 -5.50 8.70
CA CYS A 28 -2.51 -6.87 8.27
C CYS A 28 -2.83 -7.13 6.79
N SER A 29 -3.53 -6.22 6.11
CA SER A 29 -3.84 -6.33 4.69
C SER A 29 -3.51 -5.05 3.93
N MET A 30 -3.17 -5.19 2.66
CA MET A 30 -2.80 -4.10 1.76
C MET A 30 -3.29 -4.39 0.34
N LYS A 31 -3.95 -3.41 -0.28
CA LYS A 31 -4.28 -3.40 -1.71
C LYS A 31 -3.52 -2.28 -2.43
N LEU A 32 -2.51 -2.64 -3.20
CA LEU A 32 -1.74 -1.73 -4.03
C LEU A 32 -2.32 -1.72 -5.45
N MET A 33 -2.62 -0.55 -6.00
CA MET A 33 -3.19 -0.40 -7.35
C MET A 33 -2.42 0.65 -8.15
N SER A 34 -2.29 0.42 -9.45
CA SER A 34 -1.92 1.44 -10.43
C SER A 34 -3.11 1.70 -11.33
N ASP A 35 -3.29 2.95 -11.74
CA ASP A 35 -4.28 3.36 -12.72
C ASP A 35 -3.83 3.10 -14.17
N GLY A 36 -2.56 2.73 -14.37
CA GLY A 36 -1.97 2.42 -15.68
C GLY A 36 -1.87 3.63 -16.61
N THR A 37 -1.95 4.86 -16.10
CA THR A 37 -1.86 6.08 -16.91
C THR A 37 -0.41 6.59 -16.96
N GLY A 38 -0.09 7.41 -17.98
CA GLY A 38 1.25 7.95 -18.20
C GLY A 38 2.13 7.10 -19.12
N GLU A 39 3.20 7.72 -19.62
CA GLU A 39 4.25 7.00 -20.34
C GLU A 39 5.05 6.15 -19.35
N HIS A 40 5.34 4.90 -19.73
CA HIS A 40 6.08 3.96 -18.87
C HIS A 40 5.43 3.69 -17.49
N HIS A 41 4.11 3.58 -17.44
CA HIS A 41 3.32 3.30 -16.22
C HIS A 41 3.63 1.97 -15.51
N GLY A 42 4.42 1.09 -16.12
CA GLY A 42 4.75 -0.22 -15.56
C GLY A 42 5.94 -0.17 -14.61
N TRP A 43 5.70 -0.45 -13.33
CA TRP A 43 6.74 -0.47 -12.30
C TRP A 43 6.76 -1.79 -11.52
N TYR A 44 7.94 -2.12 -10.99
CA TYR A 44 8.14 -3.30 -10.16
C TYR A 44 8.22 -2.91 -8.69
N CYS A 45 7.28 -3.40 -7.90
CA CYS A 45 7.26 -3.17 -6.46
C CYS A 45 7.98 -4.30 -5.73
N ASN A 46 9.06 -4.01 -5.01
CA ASN A 46 9.72 -4.98 -4.15
C ASN A 46 8.91 -5.19 -2.85
N TYR A 47 8.70 -4.10 -2.11
CA TYR A 47 7.98 -4.12 -0.84
C TYR A 47 7.26 -2.79 -0.61
N VAL A 48 6.27 -2.84 0.27
CA VAL A 48 5.64 -1.65 0.86
C VAL A 48 5.71 -1.79 2.37
N GLU A 49 6.18 -0.73 3.02
CA GLU A 49 6.22 -0.65 4.47
C GLU A 49 5.20 0.39 4.94
N VAL A 50 4.26 -0.04 5.77
CA VAL A 50 3.21 0.83 6.29
C VAL A 50 3.47 1.05 7.77
N THR A 51 3.68 2.31 8.14
CA THR A 51 3.79 2.73 9.53
C THR A 51 2.55 3.54 9.91
N SER A 52 1.83 3.09 10.92
CA SER A 52 0.67 3.80 11.49
C SER A 52 0.97 4.28 12.90
N THR A 53 0.57 5.51 13.18
CA THR A 53 0.74 6.16 14.49
C THR A 53 -0.59 6.80 14.89
N GLY A 54 -1.01 6.62 16.15
CA GLY A 54 -2.25 7.20 16.66
C GLY A 54 -2.04 7.90 18.01
N SER A 55 -2.88 8.89 18.31
CA SER A 55 -2.91 9.49 19.64
C SER A 55 -3.38 8.45 20.66
N HIS A 56 -2.53 8.16 21.67
CA HIS A 56 -2.78 7.14 22.69
C HIS A 56 -2.87 5.69 22.16
N ARG A 57 -2.44 5.43 20.92
CA ARG A 57 -2.28 4.08 20.37
C ARG A 57 -0.80 3.81 20.11
N GLY A 58 -0.37 2.55 20.23
CA GLY A 58 0.99 2.16 19.87
C GLY A 58 1.25 2.39 18.38
N CYS A 59 2.53 2.62 18.02
CA CYS A 59 2.93 2.64 16.63
C CYS A 59 2.88 1.20 16.08
N GLY A 60 2.20 1.01 14.95
CA GLY A 60 2.19 -0.24 14.20
C GLY A 60 3.04 -0.11 12.95
N GLN A 61 3.81 -1.14 12.62
CA GLN A 61 4.62 -1.21 11.42
C GLN A 61 4.44 -2.59 10.80
N GLU A 62 4.09 -2.63 9.52
CA GLU A 62 3.92 -3.87 8.77
C GLU A 62 4.64 -3.78 7.43
N LEU A 63 5.36 -4.86 7.08
CA LEU A 63 6.10 -4.98 5.84
C LEU A 63 5.40 -5.98 4.91
N PHE A 64 4.92 -5.48 3.77
CA PHE A 64 4.32 -6.30 2.74
C PHE A 64 5.34 -6.55 1.62
N THR A 65 5.75 -7.79 1.45
CA THR A 65 6.60 -8.21 0.32
C THR A 65 5.72 -8.39 -0.91
N VAL A 66 5.93 -7.55 -1.93
CA VAL A 66 5.10 -7.52 -3.14
C VAL A 66 5.77 -8.32 -4.25
N GLU A 67 7.02 -8.02 -4.58
CA GLU A 67 7.81 -8.66 -5.64
C GLU A 67 7.05 -8.85 -6.98
N GLN A 68 6.24 -7.86 -7.37
CA GLN A 68 5.31 -7.96 -8.50
C GLN A 68 5.41 -6.74 -9.42
N TRP A 69 5.25 -6.97 -10.73
CA TRP A 69 4.99 -5.91 -11.71
C TRP A 69 3.54 -5.44 -11.60
N LEU A 70 3.35 -4.13 -11.53
CA LEU A 70 2.06 -3.46 -11.68
C LEU A 70 1.97 -2.89 -13.10
N ALA A 71 1.82 -3.80 -14.07
CA ALA A 71 1.87 -3.46 -15.48
C ALA A 71 1.07 -4.46 -16.31
N LEU A 72 0.54 -4.02 -17.45
CA LEU A 72 -0.19 -4.89 -18.38
C LEU A 72 0.72 -5.57 -19.42
N ASP A 73 1.96 -5.11 -19.58
CA ASP A 73 2.93 -5.61 -20.55
C ASP A 73 3.93 -6.63 -19.94
N ARG A 74 3.85 -6.85 -18.62
CA ARG A 74 4.72 -7.74 -17.85
C ARG A 74 3.88 -8.67 -17.00
N SER A 75 4.28 -9.93 -16.90
CA SER A 75 3.64 -10.89 -15.97
C SER A 75 3.67 -10.35 -14.53
N PRO A 76 2.55 -10.38 -13.79
CA PRO A 76 1.29 -11.11 -14.04
C PRO A 76 0.25 -10.46 -14.97
N HIS A 77 0.55 -9.30 -15.59
CA HIS A 77 -0.39 -8.48 -16.38
C HIS A 77 -1.51 -7.89 -15.54
N GLU A 78 -1.20 -7.57 -14.29
CA GLU A 78 -2.13 -7.00 -13.32
C GLU A 78 -1.64 -5.62 -12.90
N LEU A 79 -2.55 -4.66 -12.81
CA LEU A 79 -2.31 -3.33 -12.24
C LEU A 79 -2.63 -3.31 -10.74
N THR A 80 -2.77 -4.47 -10.11
CA THR A 80 -3.15 -4.57 -8.69
C THR A 80 -2.33 -5.67 -8.02
N ALA A 81 -1.92 -5.43 -6.77
CA ALA A 81 -1.31 -6.42 -5.91
C ALA A 81 -2.00 -6.36 -4.54
N VAL A 82 -2.53 -7.50 -4.10
CA VAL A 82 -3.14 -7.64 -2.77
C VAL A 82 -2.24 -8.50 -1.91
N ARG A 83 -1.90 -8.02 -0.72
CA ARG A 83 -1.20 -8.80 0.29
C ARG A 83 -2.06 -8.85 1.54
N ASP A 84 -2.32 -10.07 1.99
CA ASP A 84 -3.11 -10.34 3.18
C ASP A 84 -2.26 -11.19 4.11
N ASN A 85 -1.71 -10.53 5.12
CA ASN A 85 -0.93 -11.12 6.20
C ASN A 85 -1.79 -11.29 7.47
N CYS A 86 -3.10 -11.06 7.38
CA CYS A 86 -4.01 -11.36 8.47
C CYS A 86 -3.94 -12.87 8.68
N LYS A 87 -3.24 -13.30 9.75
CA LYS A 87 -3.38 -14.67 10.22
C LYS A 87 -4.87 -14.85 10.53
N ASP A 88 -5.40 -16.05 10.30
CA ASP A 88 -6.71 -16.47 10.79
C ASP A 88 -6.67 -16.40 12.33
N ASP A 89 -6.76 -15.18 12.88
CA ASP A 89 -7.07 -14.92 14.26
C ASP A 89 -8.53 -15.34 14.40
N ARG A 90 -8.71 -16.66 14.54
CA ARG A 90 -9.94 -17.33 14.98
C ARG A 90 -10.35 -16.94 16.39
N LEU A 91 -10.23 -15.67 16.72
CA LEU A 91 -10.92 -14.99 17.79
C LEU A 91 -11.46 -13.64 17.28
N GLY A 92 -12.10 -13.69 16.12
CA GLY A 92 -13.30 -12.92 15.79
C GLY A 92 -13.15 -11.41 15.74
N ARG A 93 -13.06 -10.88 14.52
CA ARG A 93 -14.15 -10.10 13.91
C ARG A 93 -13.78 -9.80 12.46
N ASP A 94 -14.60 -10.27 11.52
CA ASP A 94 -14.60 -9.84 10.12
C ASP A 94 -14.60 -8.30 10.00
N ASP A 95 -13.96 -7.80 8.94
CA ASP A 95 -13.99 -6.43 8.41
C ASP A 95 -12.97 -5.41 8.95
N ASP A 96 -11.67 -5.66 8.76
CA ASP A 96 -10.65 -4.57 8.78
C ASP A 96 -9.66 -4.76 7.61
N ILE A 97 -10.22 -4.79 6.39
CA ILE A 97 -9.42 -4.61 5.19
C ILE A 97 -9.03 -3.13 5.15
N VAL A 98 -7.72 -2.84 5.19
CA VAL A 98 -7.25 -1.48 4.88
C VAL A 98 -7.42 -1.28 3.39
N TYR A 99 -8.63 -0.89 3.00
CA TYR A 99 -8.85 -0.27 1.72
C TYR A 99 -8.10 1.06 1.74
N PHE A 100 -7.37 1.37 0.66
CA PHE A 100 -7.02 2.75 0.29
C PHE A 100 -8.30 3.55 -0.08
N GLY A 101 -9.37 3.44 0.73
CA GLY A 101 -10.73 3.90 0.49
C GLY A 101 -11.34 4.65 1.69
N ASP A 102 -11.00 4.26 2.94
CA ASP A 102 -11.53 4.95 4.12
C ASP A 102 -10.49 5.88 4.77
N ALA A 103 -9.91 6.69 3.87
CA ALA A 103 -9.00 7.82 4.08
C ALA A 103 -7.55 7.49 4.50
N VAL A 104 -6.76 6.99 3.55
CA VAL A 104 -5.64 7.78 3.02
C VAL A 104 -5.74 7.71 1.51
N LEU A 105 -6.08 8.85 0.93
CA LEU A 105 -6.01 9.09 -0.50
C LEU A 105 -4.52 9.08 -0.88
N VAL A 106 -4.00 7.96 -1.38
CA VAL A 106 -2.97 8.01 -2.42
C VAL A 106 -3.68 7.62 -3.71
N THR A 107 -4.50 8.55 -4.19
CA THR A 107 -4.68 8.67 -5.64
C THR A 107 -3.33 9.11 -6.19
N PHE A 108 -2.80 8.35 -7.13
CA PHE A 108 -1.82 8.86 -8.09
C PHE A 108 -2.54 9.85 -9.02
#